data_AF-A0A7V9GAU6-F1
#
_entry.id   AF-A0A7V9GAU6-F1
#
_cell.length_a   1.000
_cell.length_b   1.000
_cell.length_c   1.000
_cell.angle_alpha   90.00
_cell.angle_beta   90.00
_cell.angle_gamma   90.00
#
_symmetry.space_group_name_H-M   'P 1'
#
loop_
_entity.id
_entity.type
_entity.pdbx_description
1 polymer ?
#
loop_
_entity_poly.entity_id
_entity_poly.type
_entity_poly.pdbx_seq_one_letter_code
_entity_poly.pdbx_strand_id
1 'polypeptide(L)'
;MNSQTRKFYISRVLLIFSGILLGFLTAAAVSATNDANTNRNPVADFDGDGKSDISVFRPSNGFWYIMNSSGGYSSIQWGLGTDALVPGDYDGDGKTDLAVYRKGVLPSTGGSVNNTWYILRSSDNNFFARQWGITSFFRLDVSVPADYDGDGKTDLAVCDLQDYVPAPSNFIILQSSSDSRVVRQWGTNVDRKVPADYDGDGKADLAVYRYLTFPGSTEVGIWFILQSSNGAMRVERFGLPTDRLVPADYDGDGKADIAVFRPSDGFWYRINSSDGSFNAMKFGLSDDKPVPADYDGDGKADIAVFRPATGIWYLQRSTEGFLAQPFGFGSDIPIPNVFVR
;
A
#
# COMPACT_ATOMS: atom_id res chain seq x y z
N MET A 1 -57.29 11.14 -49.23
CA MET A 1 -58.45 10.34 -49.68
C MET A 1 -57.93 9.14 -50.47
N ASN A 2 -58.46 7.94 -50.19
CA ASN A 2 -58.26 6.62 -50.83
C ASN A 2 -56.86 5.99 -50.65
N SER A 3 -56.62 5.01 -49.76
CA SER A 3 -57.19 3.66 -49.52
C SER A 3 -56.57 2.54 -50.38
N GLN A 4 -56.16 1.48 -49.67
CA GLN A 4 -56.16 0.05 -50.02
C GLN A 4 -54.86 -0.63 -50.52
N THR A 5 -54.21 -1.34 -49.56
CA THR A 5 -54.05 -2.82 -49.48
C THR A 5 -53.32 -3.64 -50.56
N ARG A 6 -52.48 -4.56 -50.05
CA ARG A 6 -52.13 -5.95 -50.50
C ARG A 6 -50.61 -6.10 -50.70
N LYS A 7 -49.93 -7.21 -50.35
CA LYS A 7 -50.25 -8.50 -49.70
C LYS A 7 -48.89 -9.10 -49.28
N PHE A 8 -48.83 -9.72 -48.11
CA PHE A 8 -47.74 -10.62 -47.71
C PHE A 8 -47.74 -11.89 -48.57
N TYR A 9 -46.55 -12.39 -48.92
CA TYR A 9 -46.31 -13.82 -49.08
C TYR A 9 -45.05 -14.22 -48.32
N ILE A 10 -45.30 -15.00 -47.28
CA ILE A 10 -44.33 -15.75 -46.48
C ILE A 10 -44.01 -17.03 -47.26
N SER A 11 -42.74 -17.38 -47.41
CA SER A 11 -42.34 -18.77 -47.65
C SER A 11 -41.55 -19.25 -46.43
N ARG A 12 -42.23 -20.06 -45.61
CA ARG A 12 -41.64 -20.91 -44.59
C ARG A 12 -41.17 -22.19 -45.28
N VAL A 13 -39.93 -22.59 -45.04
CA VAL A 13 -39.57 -24.01 -45.01
C VAL A 13 -39.34 -24.37 -43.54
N LEU A 14 -40.14 -25.32 -43.09
CA LEU A 14 -40.22 -25.95 -41.78
C LEU A 14 -39.67 -27.37 -41.96
N LEU A 15 -38.82 -27.88 -41.05
CA LEU A 15 -39.03 -29.15 -40.32
C LEU A 15 -37.88 -29.36 -39.28
N ILE A 16 -38.07 -29.12 -37.97
CA ILE A 16 -38.38 -30.03 -36.81
C ILE A 16 -37.47 -31.28 -36.66
N PHE A 17 -37.04 -31.79 -35.48
CA PHE A 17 -37.46 -31.75 -34.06
C PHE A 17 -36.27 -32.17 -33.16
N SER A 18 -36.15 -31.64 -31.92
CA SER A 18 -36.21 -32.43 -30.66
C SER A 18 -35.98 -31.50 -29.46
N GLY A 19 -36.76 -31.71 -28.39
CA GLY A 19 -37.07 -30.68 -27.41
C GLY A 19 -35.99 -30.37 -26.38
N ILE A 20 -36.15 -29.20 -25.74
CA ILE A 20 -35.79 -28.91 -24.36
C ILE A 20 -36.75 -27.82 -23.85
N LEU A 21 -37.15 -28.03 -22.60
CA LEU A 21 -38.01 -27.26 -21.71
C LEU A 21 -37.94 -25.73 -21.86
N LEU A 22 -39.11 -25.10 -22.05
CA LEU A 22 -39.28 -23.64 -21.99
C LEU A 22 -39.36 -23.21 -20.51
N GLY A 23 -38.21 -22.88 -19.91
CA GLY A 23 -38.17 -22.18 -18.64
C GLY A 23 -38.38 -20.69 -18.86
N PHE A 24 -39.41 -20.11 -18.26
CA PHE A 24 -39.55 -18.66 -18.16
C PHE A 24 -38.36 -18.11 -17.35
N LEU A 25 -37.43 -17.41 -18.00
CA LEU A 25 -36.58 -16.47 -17.26
C LEU A 25 -37.45 -15.26 -16.92
N THR A 26 -37.97 -15.24 -15.70
CA THR A 26 -38.21 -13.97 -15.02
C THR A 26 -36.86 -13.26 -14.97
N ALA A 27 -36.76 -12.09 -15.59
CA ALA A 27 -35.65 -11.19 -15.32
C ALA A 27 -35.74 -10.81 -13.84
N ALA A 28 -35.09 -11.62 -12.98
CA ALA A 28 -34.61 -11.11 -11.72
C ALA A 28 -33.73 -9.93 -12.09
N ALA A 29 -34.05 -8.75 -11.55
CA ALA A 29 -33.07 -7.70 -11.47
C ALA A 29 -31.84 -8.33 -10.83
N VAL A 30 -30.79 -8.52 -11.62
CA VAL A 30 -29.46 -8.64 -11.07
C VAL A 30 -29.26 -7.31 -10.38
N SER A 31 -29.50 -7.30 -9.07
CA SER A 31 -28.81 -6.35 -8.21
C SER A 31 -27.35 -6.51 -8.60
N ALA A 32 -26.76 -5.46 -9.18
CA ALA A 32 -25.33 -5.39 -9.32
C ALA A 32 -24.76 -5.41 -7.90
N THR A 33 -24.55 -6.62 -7.37
CA THR A 33 -23.61 -6.85 -6.30
C THR A 33 -22.37 -7.40 -6.99
N ASN A 34 -21.25 -6.72 -6.73
CA ASN A 34 -19.89 -7.05 -7.11
C ASN A 34 -19.40 -6.31 -8.38
N ASP A 35 -19.33 -4.99 -8.29
CA ASP A 35 -18.18 -4.31 -8.89
C ASP A 35 -16.95 -4.78 -8.09
N ALA A 36 -16.21 -5.70 -8.68
CA ALA A 36 -14.95 -6.23 -8.17
C ALA A 36 -13.83 -5.18 -8.28
N ASN A 37 -14.00 -4.02 -7.64
CA ASN A 37 -12.99 -2.96 -7.61
C ASN A 37 -12.97 -2.15 -6.29
N THR A 38 -13.29 -2.78 -5.15
CA THR A 38 -13.27 -2.13 -3.81
C THR A 38 -12.54 -2.94 -2.74
N ASN A 39 -11.77 -3.96 -3.13
CA ASN A 39 -11.12 -4.89 -2.19
C ASN A 39 -9.74 -4.41 -1.72
N ARG A 40 -9.53 -3.10 -1.60
CA ARG A 40 -8.33 -2.58 -0.92
C ARG A 40 -8.70 -2.30 0.51
N ASN A 41 -8.31 -3.20 1.41
CA ASN A 41 -8.39 -2.92 2.84
C ASN A 41 -7.51 -1.71 3.13
N PRO A 42 -8.04 -0.66 3.79
CA PRO A 42 -7.24 0.46 4.19
C PRO A 42 -6.03 0.01 5.01
N VAL A 43 -4.89 0.63 4.77
CA VAL A 43 -3.70 0.38 5.59
C VAL A 43 -4.03 0.68 7.05
N ALA A 44 -3.61 -0.18 7.98
CA ALA A 44 -3.85 -0.01 9.40
C ALA A 44 -5.33 -0.07 9.84
N ASP A 45 -6.22 -0.67 9.06
CA ASP A 45 -7.55 -1.10 9.54
C ASP A 45 -7.40 -2.39 10.36
N PHE A 46 -7.34 -2.30 11.69
CA PHE A 46 -7.15 -3.46 12.58
C PHE A 46 -8.47 -4.06 13.07
N ASP A 47 -9.56 -3.29 13.07
CA ASP A 47 -10.87 -3.79 13.52
C ASP A 47 -11.75 -4.31 12.36
N GLY A 48 -11.39 -4.02 11.11
CA GLY A 48 -12.02 -4.47 9.88
C GLY A 48 -13.27 -3.69 9.52
N ASP A 49 -13.38 -2.42 9.94
CA ASP A 49 -14.54 -1.58 9.67
C ASP A 49 -14.45 -0.78 8.36
N GLY A 50 -13.36 -0.95 7.61
CA GLY A 50 -13.10 -0.23 6.38
C GLY A 50 -12.55 1.17 6.61
N LYS A 51 -12.01 1.45 7.80
CA LYS A 51 -11.28 2.69 8.10
C LYS A 51 -9.91 2.35 8.68
N SER A 52 -8.91 3.16 8.33
CA SER A 52 -7.61 3.12 8.98
C SER A 52 -7.72 3.56 10.44
N ASP A 53 -7.05 2.83 11.33
CA ASP A 53 -7.03 3.13 12.76
C ASP A 53 -5.82 3.97 13.16
N ILE A 54 -6.04 4.89 14.09
CA ILE A 54 -4.96 5.66 14.71
C ILE A 54 -4.14 4.72 15.59
N SER A 55 -2.89 4.45 15.21
CA SER A 55 -2.08 3.42 15.84
C SER A 55 -0.61 3.82 15.99
N VAL A 56 0.02 3.38 17.07
CA VAL A 56 1.44 3.61 17.34
C VAL A 56 2.13 2.35 17.86
N PHE A 57 3.37 2.13 17.45
CA PHE A 57 4.28 1.18 18.08
C PHE A 57 5.24 1.90 19.01
N ARG A 58 5.44 1.36 20.21
CA ARG A 58 6.36 1.91 21.22
C ARG A 58 7.61 1.04 21.33
N PRO A 59 8.76 1.49 20.80
CA PRO A 59 9.98 0.69 20.79
C PRO A 59 10.52 0.32 22.18
N SER A 60 10.24 1.13 23.20
CA SER A 60 10.76 0.91 24.57
C SER A 60 10.13 -0.28 25.29
N ASN A 61 8.96 -0.74 24.85
CA ASN A 61 8.27 -1.88 25.46
C ASN A 61 7.73 -2.91 24.45
N GLY A 62 7.80 -2.63 23.15
CA GLY A 62 7.33 -3.53 22.10
C GLY A 62 5.81 -3.59 21.97
N PHE A 63 5.08 -2.61 22.49
CA PHE A 63 3.62 -2.55 22.38
C PHE A 63 3.17 -1.80 21.15
N TRP A 64 2.18 -2.36 20.48
CA TRP A 64 1.27 -1.68 19.57
C TRP A 64 0.10 -1.16 20.40
N TYR A 65 -0.25 0.09 20.19
CA TYR A 65 -1.39 0.77 20.77
C TYR A 65 -2.27 1.20 19.60
N ILE A 66 -3.54 0.82 19.61
CA ILE A 66 -4.46 1.06 18.51
C ILE A 66 -5.73 1.69 19.08
N MET A 67 -6.13 2.80 18.51
CA MET A 67 -7.42 3.42 18.73
C MET A 67 -8.28 3.08 17.52
N ASN A 68 -9.04 1.99 17.66
CA ASN A 68 -9.92 1.50 16.62
C ASN A 68 -11.02 2.54 16.33
N SER A 69 -11.30 2.78 15.06
CA SER A 69 -12.38 3.61 14.53
C SER A 69 -13.76 3.24 15.09
N SER A 70 -14.05 1.93 15.23
CA SER A 70 -15.33 1.41 15.73
C SER A 70 -15.19 0.51 16.96
N GLY A 71 -14.02 -0.11 17.16
CA GLY A 71 -13.77 -1.11 18.21
C GLY A 71 -13.21 -0.58 19.54
N GLY A 72 -13.03 0.74 19.72
CA GLY A 72 -12.43 1.32 20.91
C GLY A 72 -10.90 1.13 21.00
N TYR A 73 -10.34 1.06 22.21
CA TYR A 73 -8.88 0.96 22.40
C TYR A 73 -8.41 -0.50 22.51
N SER A 74 -7.32 -0.83 21.83
CA SER A 74 -6.61 -2.09 21.98
C SER A 74 -5.10 -1.89 22.14
N SER A 75 -4.43 -2.84 22.78
CA SER A 75 -2.97 -2.83 22.87
C SER A 75 -2.41 -4.25 22.96
N ILE A 76 -1.39 -4.53 22.17
CA ILE A 76 -0.81 -5.87 22.03
C ILE A 76 0.71 -5.74 22.05
N GLN A 77 1.40 -6.56 22.85
CA GLN A 77 2.86 -6.64 22.81
C GLN A 77 3.29 -7.56 21.68
N TRP A 78 3.92 -7.00 20.65
CA TRP A 78 4.37 -7.76 19.49
C TRP A 78 5.62 -7.15 18.88
N GLY A 79 6.74 -7.89 18.94
CA GLY A 79 8.02 -7.44 18.39
C GLY A 79 8.95 -6.74 19.41
N LEU A 80 10.09 -6.29 18.91
CA LEU A 80 11.16 -5.63 19.66
C LEU A 80 11.38 -4.21 19.12
N GLY A 81 11.94 -3.33 19.96
CA GLY A 81 12.21 -1.94 19.57
C GLY A 81 13.17 -1.75 18.39
N THR A 82 13.89 -2.79 17.99
CA THR A 82 14.82 -2.80 16.85
C THR A 82 14.22 -3.35 15.56
N ASP A 83 13.01 -3.92 15.62
CA ASP A 83 12.38 -4.51 14.45
C ASP A 83 11.91 -3.45 13.45
N ALA A 84 11.89 -3.78 12.16
CA ALA A 84 11.15 -3.00 11.18
C ALA A 84 9.67 -3.39 11.24
N LEU A 85 8.78 -2.40 11.23
CA LEU A 85 7.33 -2.62 11.26
C LEU A 85 6.83 -2.86 9.83
N VAL A 86 6.05 -3.91 9.64
CA VAL A 86 5.55 -4.35 8.32
C VAL A 86 4.09 -4.82 8.41
N PRO A 87 3.18 -4.07 9.06
CA PRO A 87 1.79 -4.49 9.17
C PRO A 87 1.13 -4.60 7.78
N GLY A 88 0.17 -5.49 7.64
CA GLY A 88 -0.53 -5.78 6.39
C GLY A 88 -1.47 -6.95 6.58
N ASP A 89 -2.42 -7.17 5.67
CA ASP A 89 -3.31 -8.34 5.70
C ASP A 89 -2.57 -9.55 5.10
N TYR A 90 -1.99 -10.44 5.92
CA TYR A 90 -1.18 -11.57 5.43
C TYR A 90 -1.99 -12.86 5.30
N ASP A 91 -3.16 -12.95 5.91
CA ASP A 91 -4.02 -14.13 5.83
C ASP A 91 -5.28 -13.95 4.97
N GLY A 92 -5.57 -12.72 4.56
CA GLY A 92 -6.63 -12.32 3.63
C GLY A 92 -7.99 -12.20 4.30
N ASP A 93 -8.04 -11.84 5.58
CA ASP A 93 -9.27 -11.79 6.35
C ASP A 93 -9.98 -10.43 6.32
N GLY A 94 -9.39 -9.42 5.68
CA GLY A 94 -9.96 -8.08 5.66
C GLY A 94 -9.26 -7.10 6.61
N LYS A 95 -8.39 -7.58 7.50
CA LYS A 95 -7.82 -6.79 8.60
C LYS A 95 -6.30 -6.73 8.52
N THR A 96 -5.76 -5.65 9.07
CA THR A 96 -4.32 -5.47 9.20
C THR A 96 -3.78 -6.40 10.30
N ASP A 97 -2.89 -7.31 9.93
CA ASP A 97 -2.14 -8.11 10.88
C ASP A 97 -0.96 -7.34 11.48
N LEU A 98 -0.62 -7.72 12.72
CA LEU A 98 0.55 -7.19 13.39
C LEU A 98 1.80 -7.95 12.93
N ALA A 99 2.69 -7.26 12.22
CA ALA A 99 3.85 -7.90 11.64
C ALA A 99 5.14 -7.09 11.79
N VAL A 100 6.23 -7.81 12.03
CA VAL A 100 7.58 -7.25 12.17
C VAL A 100 8.60 -8.04 11.36
N TYR A 101 9.56 -7.32 10.77
CA TYR A 101 10.71 -7.87 10.07
C TYR A 101 11.97 -7.66 10.91
N ARG A 102 12.53 -8.76 11.41
CA ARG A 102 13.69 -8.78 12.30
C ARG A 102 14.94 -9.15 11.53
N LYS A 103 15.92 -8.25 11.52
CA LYS A 103 17.25 -8.53 10.98
C LYS A 103 17.98 -9.54 11.86
N GLY A 104 18.63 -10.52 11.23
CA GLY A 104 19.50 -11.46 11.94
C GLY A 104 20.72 -10.74 12.55
N VAL A 105 21.20 -11.22 13.68
CA VAL A 105 22.40 -10.68 14.33
C VAL A 105 23.64 -11.31 13.69
N LEU A 106 24.48 -10.48 13.06
CA LEU A 106 25.71 -10.96 12.42
C LEU A 106 26.74 -11.44 13.46
N PRO A 107 27.36 -12.62 13.26
CA PRO A 107 28.52 -13.03 14.04
C PRO A 107 29.69 -12.07 13.82
N SER A 108 30.48 -11.82 14.87
CA SER A 108 31.71 -11.02 14.78
C SER A 108 32.77 -11.62 13.84
N THR A 109 32.64 -12.90 13.50
CA THR A 109 33.56 -13.64 12.62
C THR A 109 33.23 -13.54 11.14
N GLY A 110 32.18 -12.81 10.74
CA GLY A 110 31.73 -12.81 9.34
C GLY A 110 30.50 -13.69 9.10
N GLY A 111 29.95 -13.61 7.88
CA GLY A 111 28.93 -14.52 7.38
C GLY A 111 27.65 -13.85 6.87
N SER A 112 26.63 -14.68 6.66
CA SER A 112 25.28 -14.26 6.31
C SER A 112 24.30 -14.94 7.25
N VAL A 113 23.28 -14.20 7.67
CA VAL A 113 22.23 -14.65 8.57
C VAL A 113 20.87 -14.35 7.95
N ASN A 114 19.89 -15.20 8.26
CA ASN A 114 18.52 -15.01 7.81
C ASN A 114 17.85 -13.90 8.61
N ASN A 115 17.07 -13.09 7.91
CA ASN A 115 16.09 -12.21 8.52
C ASN A 115 14.78 -13.00 8.70
N THR A 116 13.99 -12.61 9.69
CA THR A 116 12.77 -13.33 10.08
C THR A 116 11.58 -12.39 10.14
N TRP A 117 10.52 -12.77 9.46
CA TRP A 117 9.20 -12.15 9.56
C TRP A 117 8.44 -12.81 10.69
N TYR A 118 7.84 -12.04 11.59
CA TYR A 118 6.94 -12.50 12.64
C TYR A 118 5.59 -11.83 12.43
N ILE A 119 4.57 -12.62 12.12
CA ILE A 119 3.24 -12.14 11.75
C ILE A 119 2.24 -12.75 12.72
N LEU A 120 1.52 -11.90 13.44
CA LEU A 120 0.42 -12.25 14.33
C LEU A 120 -0.89 -11.94 13.61
N ARG A 121 -1.63 -12.99 13.28
CA ARG A 121 -2.86 -12.90 12.49
C ARG A 121 -4.02 -12.41 13.33
N SER A 122 -4.79 -11.50 12.75
CA SER A 122 -5.97 -10.87 13.34
C SER A 122 -7.16 -11.84 13.39
N SER A 123 -7.29 -12.73 12.41
CA SER A 123 -8.38 -13.70 12.28
C SER A 123 -8.49 -14.70 13.43
N ASP A 124 -7.35 -15.15 13.97
CA ASP A 124 -7.30 -16.25 14.95
C ASP A 124 -6.31 -16.07 16.10
N ASN A 125 -5.58 -14.95 16.14
CA ASN A 125 -4.50 -14.66 17.11
C ASN A 125 -3.35 -15.68 17.12
N ASN A 126 -3.24 -16.54 16.10
CA ASN A 126 -2.05 -17.36 15.92
C ASN A 126 -0.98 -16.54 15.19
N PHE A 127 0.28 -16.84 15.47
CA PHE A 127 1.38 -16.25 14.75
C PHE A 127 2.15 -17.29 13.96
N PHE A 128 2.80 -16.85 12.88
CA PHE A 128 3.84 -17.62 12.22
C PHE A 128 5.12 -16.81 12.08
N ALA A 129 6.24 -17.53 12.00
CA ALA A 129 7.55 -16.95 11.75
C ALA A 129 8.12 -17.54 10.46
N ARG A 130 8.58 -16.68 9.54
CA ARG A 130 9.16 -17.11 8.27
C ARG A 130 10.54 -16.50 8.09
N GLN A 131 11.54 -17.34 7.84
CA GLN A 131 12.85 -16.86 7.43
C GLN A 131 12.79 -16.46 5.96
N TRP A 132 12.94 -15.17 5.71
CA TRP A 132 12.95 -14.61 4.36
C TRP A 132 13.77 -13.33 4.34
N GLY A 133 14.68 -13.25 3.39
CA GLY A 133 15.70 -12.21 3.31
C GLY A 133 16.95 -12.51 4.14
N ILE A 134 18.03 -11.80 3.81
CA ILE A 134 19.35 -11.99 4.39
C ILE A 134 19.95 -10.69 4.92
N THR A 135 20.78 -10.82 5.94
CA THR A 135 21.74 -9.79 6.37
C THR A 135 23.15 -10.38 6.26
N SER A 136 24.08 -9.63 5.71
CA SER A 136 25.50 -9.97 5.63
C SER A 136 26.36 -8.71 5.60
N PHE A 137 27.68 -8.86 5.61
CA PHE A 137 28.62 -7.75 5.47
C PHE A 137 28.64 -7.09 4.08
N PHE A 138 27.98 -7.68 3.09
CA PHE A 138 27.99 -7.21 1.68
C PHE A 138 26.59 -7.06 1.08
N ARG A 139 25.55 -7.42 1.85
CA ARG A 139 24.16 -7.46 1.44
C ARG A 139 23.24 -7.16 2.60
N LEU A 140 22.29 -6.27 2.38
CA LEU A 140 21.24 -5.95 3.33
C LEU A 140 19.88 -5.97 2.64
N ASP A 141 19.05 -6.93 3.01
CA ASP A 141 17.68 -7.00 2.53
C ASP A 141 16.76 -6.08 3.36
N VAL A 142 16.12 -5.12 2.68
CA VAL A 142 15.11 -4.22 3.27
C VAL A 142 13.71 -4.73 2.96
N SER A 143 12.84 -4.82 3.97
CA SER A 143 11.46 -5.25 3.78
C SER A 143 10.64 -4.27 2.95
N VAL A 144 9.89 -4.78 1.97
CA VAL A 144 9.01 -4.02 1.06
C VAL A 144 7.69 -4.79 0.84
N PRO A 145 6.95 -5.14 1.91
CA PRO A 145 5.71 -5.92 1.81
C PRO A 145 4.65 -5.17 0.99
N ALA A 146 3.94 -5.89 0.13
CA ALA A 146 2.77 -5.44 -0.62
C ALA A 146 2.13 -6.66 -1.30
N ASP A 147 0.93 -6.52 -1.85
CA ASP A 147 0.33 -7.54 -2.72
C ASP A 147 0.91 -7.42 -4.14
N TYR A 148 1.88 -8.25 -4.51
CA TYR A 148 2.51 -8.18 -5.84
C TYR A 148 1.90 -9.16 -6.85
N ASP A 149 1.07 -10.10 -6.41
CA ASP A 149 0.46 -11.11 -7.27
C ASP A 149 -1.04 -10.91 -7.53
N GLY A 150 -1.68 -10.03 -6.74
CA GLY A 150 -3.05 -9.57 -6.85
C GLY A 150 -4.05 -10.52 -6.20
N ASP A 151 -3.63 -11.32 -5.22
CA ASP A 151 -4.51 -12.26 -4.54
C ASP A 151 -5.25 -11.67 -3.33
N GLY A 152 -5.00 -10.39 -3.03
CA GLY A 152 -5.60 -9.65 -1.91
C GLY A 152 -4.85 -9.82 -0.60
N LYS A 153 -3.71 -10.52 -0.57
CA LYS A 153 -2.86 -10.69 0.61
C LYS A 153 -1.53 -9.98 0.44
N THR A 154 -0.96 -9.59 1.57
CA THR A 154 0.37 -9.00 1.64
C THR A 154 1.43 -10.07 1.40
N ASP A 155 2.23 -9.91 0.35
CA ASP A 155 3.36 -10.79 0.08
C ASP A 155 4.58 -10.45 0.96
N LEU A 156 5.36 -11.48 1.28
CA LEU A 156 6.65 -11.30 1.95
C LEU A 156 7.69 -10.91 0.89
N ALA A 157 8.04 -9.64 0.85
CA ALA A 157 9.01 -9.13 -0.12
C ALA A 157 10.15 -8.36 0.55
N VAL A 158 11.34 -8.52 -0.02
CA VAL A 158 12.53 -7.77 0.34
C VAL A 158 13.20 -7.19 -0.90
N CYS A 159 13.92 -6.08 -0.72
CA CYS A 159 14.81 -5.54 -1.72
C CYS A 159 16.27 -5.80 -1.32
N ASP A 160 16.97 -6.59 -2.14
CA ASP A 160 18.40 -6.89 -1.99
C ASP A 160 19.23 -5.67 -2.35
N LEU A 161 19.90 -5.09 -1.35
CA LEU A 161 20.85 -4.00 -1.50
C LEU A 161 22.27 -4.57 -1.37
N GLN A 162 23.02 -4.51 -2.47
CA GLN A 162 24.44 -4.89 -2.51
C GLN A 162 25.33 -3.69 -2.18
N ASP A 163 26.50 -3.93 -1.57
CA ASP A 163 27.31 -2.87 -0.96
C ASP A 163 28.25 -2.10 -1.93
N TYR A 164 28.36 -2.51 -3.20
CA TYR A 164 29.07 -1.70 -4.21
C TYR A 164 28.14 -0.61 -4.76
N VAL A 165 28.65 0.61 -4.99
CA VAL A 165 27.82 1.75 -5.39
C VAL A 165 28.22 2.27 -6.78
N PRO A 166 27.27 2.41 -7.73
CA PRO A 166 25.88 1.93 -7.69
C PRO A 166 25.77 0.43 -8.04
N ALA A 167 25.00 -0.32 -7.27
CA ALA A 167 24.64 -1.71 -7.58
C ALA A 167 23.14 -1.80 -7.92
N PRO A 168 22.74 -2.68 -8.85
CA PRO A 168 21.33 -2.94 -9.08
C PRO A 168 20.69 -3.52 -7.81
N SER A 169 19.44 -3.15 -7.55
CA SER A 169 18.64 -3.78 -6.50
C SER A 169 17.68 -4.82 -7.08
N ASN A 170 17.41 -5.87 -6.33
CA ASN A 170 16.46 -6.91 -6.72
C ASN A 170 15.30 -6.95 -5.72
N PHE A 171 14.07 -6.80 -6.22
CA PHE A 171 12.88 -7.18 -5.47
C PHE A 171 12.78 -8.71 -5.48
N ILE A 172 12.78 -9.30 -4.29
CA ILE A 172 12.68 -10.74 -4.05
C ILE A 172 11.38 -10.96 -3.28
N ILE A 173 10.38 -11.45 -4.01
CA ILE A 173 9.00 -11.57 -3.56
C ILE A 173 8.70 -13.05 -3.32
N LEU A 174 8.01 -13.33 -2.22
CA LEU A 174 7.42 -14.61 -1.92
C LEU A 174 5.90 -14.47 -2.00
N GLN A 175 5.35 -14.93 -3.12
CA GLN A 175 3.94 -14.83 -3.43
C GLN A 175 3.10 -15.65 -2.44
N SER A 176 2.13 -15.00 -1.82
CA SER A 176 1.25 -15.58 -0.81
C SER A 176 0.30 -16.64 -1.41
N SER A 177 -0.13 -16.46 -2.66
CA SER A 177 -1.02 -17.39 -3.37
C SER A 177 -0.39 -18.76 -3.70
N SER A 178 0.94 -18.80 -3.87
CA SER A 178 1.64 -19.96 -4.46
C SER A 178 2.93 -20.37 -3.76
N ASP A 179 3.38 -19.62 -2.76
CA ASP A 179 4.72 -19.75 -2.14
C ASP A 179 5.87 -19.65 -3.15
N SER A 180 5.61 -19.08 -4.33
CA SER A 180 6.61 -18.96 -5.39
C SER A 180 7.57 -17.81 -5.11
N ARG A 181 8.87 -18.09 -5.24
CA ARG A 181 9.92 -17.07 -5.20
C ARG A 181 10.03 -16.36 -6.56
N VAL A 182 9.72 -15.09 -6.60
CA VAL A 182 9.88 -14.21 -7.77
C VAL A 182 11.02 -13.23 -7.54
N VAL A 183 11.91 -13.07 -8.52
CA VAL A 183 12.99 -12.08 -8.47
C VAL A 183 12.86 -11.13 -9.65
N ARG A 184 12.84 -9.83 -9.37
CA ARG A 184 12.80 -8.77 -10.36
C ARG A 184 13.88 -7.74 -10.06
N GLN A 185 14.79 -7.54 -11.01
CA GLN A 185 15.78 -6.48 -10.90
C GLN A 185 15.10 -5.14 -11.23
N TRP A 186 15.10 -4.21 -10.28
CA TRP A 186 14.53 -2.88 -10.47
C TRP A 186 15.19 -1.88 -9.52
N GLY A 187 15.60 -0.74 -10.06
CA GLY A 187 16.31 0.29 -9.31
C GLY A 187 17.75 -0.08 -8.92
N THR A 188 18.28 0.67 -7.97
CA THR A 188 19.63 0.56 -7.43
C THR A 188 19.62 0.55 -5.90
N ASN A 189 20.75 0.16 -5.31
CA ASN A 189 20.94 0.10 -3.86
C ASN A 189 20.82 1.46 -3.13
N VAL A 190 20.89 2.59 -3.84
CA VAL A 190 20.74 3.93 -3.26
C VAL A 190 19.32 4.50 -3.37
N ASP A 191 18.43 3.84 -4.11
CA ASP A 191 17.07 4.35 -4.29
C ASP A 191 16.20 4.06 -3.06
N ARG A 192 15.27 4.95 -2.76
CA ARG A 192 14.19 4.69 -1.80
C ARG A 192 13.14 3.80 -2.46
N LYS A 193 12.66 2.76 -1.77
CA LYS A 193 11.66 1.82 -2.30
C LYS A 193 10.27 2.32 -1.95
N VAL A 194 9.37 2.36 -2.93
CA VAL A 194 8.01 2.90 -2.78
C VAL A 194 6.98 2.11 -3.60
N PRO A 195 6.94 0.76 -3.46
CA PRO A 195 5.94 -0.04 -4.14
C PRO A 195 4.53 0.38 -3.72
N ALA A 196 3.65 0.48 -4.70
CA ALA A 196 2.23 0.74 -4.56
C ALA A 196 1.59 0.42 -5.92
N ASP A 197 0.27 0.30 -5.98
CA ASP A 197 -0.43 0.13 -7.24
C ASP A 197 -0.64 1.50 -7.92
N TYR A 198 0.21 1.87 -8.89
CA TYR A 198 0.13 3.15 -9.61
C TYR A 198 -0.63 3.04 -10.94
N ASP A 199 -1.04 1.83 -11.36
CA ASP A 199 -1.73 1.61 -12.64
C ASP A 199 -3.17 1.08 -12.51
N GLY A 200 -3.56 0.70 -11.29
CA GLY A 200 -4.92 0.34 -10.89
C GLY A 200 -5.29 -1.12 -11.17
N ASP A 201 -4.32 -2.02 -11.33
CA ASP A 201 -4.58 -3.41 -11.68
C ASP A 201 -4.80 -4.36 -10.47
N GLY A 202 -4.73 -3.80 -9.27
CA GLY A 202 -4.86 -4.52 -8.00
C GLY A 202 -3.53 -5.03 -7.44
N LYS A 203 -2.40 -4.80 -8.11
CA LYS A 203 -1.07 -5.28 -7.70
C LYS A 203 -0.13 -4.11 -7.43
N ALA A 204 0.77 -4.32 -6.49
CA ALA A 204 1.85 -3.40 -6.25
C ALA A 204 2.84 -3.39 -7.42
N ASP A 205 3.07 -2.21 -7.97
CA ASP A 205 4.11 -1.96 -8.95
C ASP A 205 5.49 -1.92 -8.29
N LEU A 206 6.51 -2.31 -9.05
CA LEU A 206 7.88 -2.10 -8.60
C LEU A 206 8.25 -0.63 -8.80
N ALA A 207 8.35 0.11 -7.70
CA ALA A 207 8.61 1.53 -7.75
C ALA A 207 9.76 1.95 -6.84
N VAL A 208 10.59 2.85 -7.36
CA VAL A 208 11.71 3.44 -6.64
C VAL A 208 11.77 4.94 -6.85
N TYR A 209 12.22 5.66 -5.82
CA TYR A 209 12.53 7.09 -5.88
C TYR A 209 14.04 7.29 -5.83
N ARG A 210 14.56 7.99 -6.84
CA ARG A 210 15.96 8.40 -6.94
C ARG A 210 16.05 9.91 -6.90
N TYR A 211 16.96 10.44 -6.12
CA TYR A 211 17.38 11.82 -6.28
C TYR A 211 18.71 11.89 -7.03
N LEU A 212 18.84 12.87 -7.91
CA LEU A 212 20.07 13.14 -8.63
C LEU A 212 20.59 14.51 -8.25
N THR A 213 21.84 14.57 -7.81
CA THR A 213 22.55 15.84 -7.61
C THR A 213 23.46 16.06 -8.81
N PHE A 214 23.10 16.98 -9.72
CA PHE A 214 24.03 17.44 -10.75
C PHE A 214 24.70 18.74 -10.28
N PRO A 215 26.02 18.90 -10.49
CA PRO A 215 26.69 20.17 -10.22
C PRO A 215 25.99 21.32 -10.96
N GLY A 216 25.48 22.30 -10.20
CA GLY A 216 24.80 23.47 -10.76
C GLY A 216 23.31 23.28 -11.08
N SER A 217 22.67 22.15 -10.73
CA SER A 217 21.22 21.96 -10.87
C SER A 217 20.49 22.02 -9.51
N THR A 218 19.23 22.44 -9.52
CA THR A 218 18.31 22.13 -8.41
C THR A 218 18.13 20.62 -8.30
N GLU A 219 18.30 20.06 -7.10
CA GLU A 219 18.10 18.63 -6.87
C GLU A 219 16.62 18.29 -7.08
N VAL A 220 16.36 17.27 -7.89
CA VAL A 220 14.99 16.83 -8.20
C VAL A 220 14.87 15.33 -7.94
N GLY A 221 13.72 14.96 -7.38
CA GLY A 221 13.27 13.59 -7.25
C GLY A 221 12.77 12.99 -8.55
N ILE A 222 13.12 11.74 -8.81
CA ILE A 222 12.64 10.99 -9.96
C ILE A 222 12.05 9.67 -9.48
N TRP A 223 10.79 9.44 -9.81
CA TRP A 223 10.07 8.21 -9.58
C TRP A 223 10.22 7.31 -10.80
N PHE A 224 10.64 6.07 -10.59
CA PHE A 224 10.72 5.03 -11.61
C PHE A 224 9.77 3.91 -11.22
N ILE A 225 8.69 3.75 -11.97
CA ILE A 225 7.61 2.81 -11.69
C ILE A 225 7.54 1.81 -12.84
N LEU A 226 7.63 0.53 -12.52
CA LEU A 226 7.39 -0.56 -13.46
C LEU A 226 5.98 -1.11 -13.23
N GLN A 227 5.09 -0.79 -14.16
CA GLN A 227 3.68 -1.19 -14.12
C GLN A 227 3.54 -2.70 -14.20
N SER A 228 2.82 -3.28 -13.25
CA SER A 228 2.65 -4.71 -13.11
C SER A 228 1.73 -5.31 -14.19
N SER A 229 0.74 -4.53 -14.66
CA SER A 229 -0.23 -4.95 -15.66
C SER A 229 0.36 -5.24 -17.05
N ASN A 230 1.39 -4.49 -17.45
CA ASN A 230 1.90 -4.50 -18.82
C ASN A 230 3.45 -4.39 -18.92
N GLY A 231 4.16 -4.21 -17.81
CA GLY A 231 5.61 -4.05 -17.77
C GLY A 231 6.13 -2.72 -18.33
N ALA A 232 5.27 -1.72 -18.55
CA ALA A 232 5.67 -0.41 -19.00
C ALA A 232 6.34 0.38 -17.86
N MET A 233 7.33 1.19 -18.22
CA MET A 233 8.01 2.07 -17.28
C MET A 233 7.40 3.47 -17.32
N ARG A 234 6.91 3.95 -16.18
CA ARG A 234 6.57 5.35 -15.94
C ARG A 234 7.73 6.04 -15.23
N VAL A 235 8.10 7.22 -15.71
CA VAL A 235 9.14 8.08 -15.12
C VAL A 235 8.54 9.44 -14.83
N GLU A 236 8.53 9.85 -13.56
CA GLU A 236 7.96 11.13 -13.13
C GLU A 236 9.01 11.96 -12.40
N ARG A 237 9.14 13.25 -12.73
CA ARG A 237 10.05 14.17 -12.05
C ARG A 237 9.26 14.96 -11.02
N PHE A 238 9.34 14.55 -9.76
CA PHE A 238 8.53 15.12 -8.70
C PHE A 238 9.19 14.99 -7.32
N GLY A 239 9.13 16.07 -6.55
CA GLY A 239 9.70 16.14 -5.20
C GLY A 239 11.18 16.54 -5.16
N LEU A 240 11.68 16.70 -3.93
CA LEU A 240 13.05 17.06 -3.58
C LEU A 240 13.69 15.95 -2.71
N PRO A 241 15.03 15.89 -2.60
CA PRO A 241 15.69 14.82 -1.84
C PRO A 241 15.28 14.76 -0.37
N THR A 242 15.00 15.93 0.23
CA THR A 242 14.59 16.06 1.64
C THR A 242 13.11 15.77 1.88
N ASP A 243 12.33 15.58 0.81
CA ASP A 243 10.91 15.31 0.94
C ASP A 243 10.69 13.87 1.46
N ARG A 244 9.65 13.70 2.27
CA ARG A 244 9.15 12.40 2.68
C ARG A 244 8.17 11.93 1.63
N LEU A 245 8.42 10.77 1.05
CA LEU A 245 7.53 10.14 0.07
C LEU A 245 6.23 9.80 0.78
N VAL A 246 5.06 9.89 0.14
CA VAL A 246 3.76 9.57 0.74
C VAL A 246 2.75 9.09 -0.33
N PRO A 247 3.10 8.18 -1.25
CA PRO A 247 2.18 7.74 -2.29
C PRO A 247 0.97 7.03 -1.66
N ALA A 248 -0.23 7.40 -2.10
CA ALA A 248 -1.51 6.83 -1.71
C ALA A 248 -2.60 7.33 -2.67
N ASP A 249 -3.79 6.75 -2.66
CA ASP A 249 -4.92 7.16 -3.51
C ASP A 249 -5.68 8.34 -2.86
N TYR A 250 -5.29 9.59 -3.12
CA TYR A 250 -5.92 10.77 -2.50
C TYR A 250 -7.12 11.29 -3.31
N ASP A 251 -7.29 10.86 -4.57
CA ASP A 251 -8.37 11.31 -5.44
C ASP A 251 -9.49 10.27 -5.64
N GLY A 252 -9.28 9.04 -5.19
CA GLY A 252 -10.26 7.95 -5.12
C GLY A 252 -10.45 7.23 -6.44
N ASP A 253 -9.43 7.22 -7.31
CA ASP A 253 -9.51 6.56 -8.61
C ASP A 253 -9.03 5.10 -8.61
N GLY A 254 -8.64 4.60 -7.43
CA GLY A 254 -8.09 3.27 -7.26
C GLY A 254 -6.60 3.19 -7.63
N LYS A 255 -5.84 4.28 -7.71
CA LYS A 255 -4.39 4.25 -7.95
C LYS A 255 -3.64 5.10 -6.95
N ALA A 256 -2.43 4.69 -6.60
CA ALA A 256 -1.54 5.53 -5.82
C ALA A 256 -1.15 6.78 -6.63
N ASP A 257 -1.42 7.95 -6.04
CA ASP A 257 -0.89 9.21 -6.50
C ASP A 257 0.59 9.33 -6.17
N ILE A 258 1.31 10.08 -7.00
CA ILE A 258 2.68 10.47 -6.68
C ILE A 258 2.62 11.65 -5.73
N ALA A 259 3.02 11.44 -4.48
CA ALA A 259 2.90 12.46 -3.43
C ALA A 259 4.11 12.52 -2.51
N VAL A 260 4.36 13.73 -1.98
CA VAL A 260 5.43 14.04 -1.03
C VAL A 260 4.96 15.00 0.06
N PHE A 261 5.40 14.78 1.30
CA PHE A 261 5.37 15.78 2.37
C PHE A 261 6.74 16.46 2.47
N ARG A 262 6.77 17.78 2.47
CA ARG A 262 7.98 18.59 2.56
C ARG A 262 8.12 19.21 3.95
N PRO A 263 9.03 18.69 4.80
CA PRO A 263 9.22 19.23 6.15
C PRO A 263 9.63 20.71 6.20
N SER A 264 10.36 21.21 5.20
CA SER A 264 10.89 22.57 5.21
C SER A 264 9.83 23.66 5.09
N ASP A 265 8.66 23.36 4.52
CA ASP A 265 7.55 24.32 4.36
C ASP A 265 6.20 23.82 4.93
N GLY A 266 6.11 22.53 5.31
CA GLY A 266 4.92 21.89 5.85
C GLY A 266 3.85 21.59 4.80
N PHE A 267 4.21 21.57 3.51
CA PHE A 267 3.29 21.26 2.42
C PHE A 267 3.30 19.78 2.04
N TRP A 268 2.12 19.31 1.69
CA TRP A 268 1.89 18.11 0.90
C TRP A 268 1.78 18.54 -0.56
N TYR A 269 2.55 17.89 -1.42
CA TYR A 269 2.50 18.08 -2.86
C TYR A 269 2.13 16.73 -3.48
N ARG A 270 1.16 16.71 -4.39
CA ARG A 270 0.79 15.49 -5.13
C ARG A 270 0.51 15.76 -6.60
N ILE A 271 0.66 14.72 -7.41
CA ILE A 271 0.14 14.63 -8.76
C ILE A 271 -0.93 13.54 -8.74
N ASN A 272 -2.17 13.95 -9.01
CA ASN A 272 -3.31 13.05 -9.13
C ASN A 272 -3.09 12.06 -10.27
N SER A 273 -3.36 10.79 -10.02
CA SER A 273 -3.20 9.69 -10.96
C SER A 273 -4.30 9.68 -12.03
N SER A 274 -5.50 10.18 -11.71
CA SER A 274 -6.66 10.20 -12.60
C SER A 274 -6.54 11.18 -13.78
N ASP A 275 -5.97 12.36 -13.55
CA ASP A 275 -5.92 13.46 -14.53
C ASP A 275 -4.57 14.16 -14.65
N GLY A 276 -3.58 13.78 -13.84
CA GLY A 276 -2.25 14.40 -13.81
C GLY A 276 -2.23 15.80 -13.19
N SER A 277 -3.31 16.24 -12.52
CA SER A 277 -3.38 17.56 -11.91
C SER A 277 -2.45 17.66 -10.69
N PHE A 278 -1.82 18.83 -10.54
CA PHE A 278 -0.97 19.13 -9.40
C PHE A 278 -1.80 19.71 -8.25
N ASN A 279 -1.57 19.21 -7.04
CA ASN A 279 -2.18 19.73 -5.83
C ASN A 279 -1.13 20.03 -4.76
N ALA A 280 -1.35 21.13 -4.02
CA ALA A 280 -0.51 21.54 -2.91
C ALA A 280 -1.37 21.96 -1.72
N MET A 281 -1.17 21.33 -0.57
CA MET A 281 -1.90 21.60 0.66
C MET A 281 -0.94 21.80 1.83
N LYS A 282 -1.06 22.92 2.54
CA LYS A 282 -0.29 23.15 3.77
C LYS A 282 -0.94 22.41 4.93
N PHE A 283 -0.27 21.38 5.43
CA PHE A 283 -0.77 20.60 6.56
C PHE A 283 0.36 19.88 7.30
N GLY A 284 0.90 20.53 8.33
CA GLY A 284 1.96 19.97 9.17
C GLY A 284 3.09 20.95 9.44
N LEU A 285 4.03 20.50 10.27
CA LEU A 285 5.25 21.18 10.67
C LEU A 285 6.48 20.33 10.31
N SER A 286 7.68 20.90 10.43
CA SER A 286 8.93 20.21 10.04
C SER A 286 9.16 18.86 10.73
N ASP A 287 8.76 18.77 12.00
CA ASP A 287 9.01 17.58 12.83
C ASP A 287 7.83 16.59 12.83
N ASP A 288 6.72 16.97 12.19
CA ASP A 288 5.54 16.12 12.08
C ASP A 288 5.85 14.92 11.17
N LYS A 289 5.36 13.73 11.52
CA LYS A 289 5.49 12.48 10.75
C LYS A 289 4.26 12.30 9.86
N PRO A 290 4.38 12.24 8.52
CA PRO A 290 3.23 12.03 7.65
C PRO A 290 2.72 10.59 7.77
N VAL A 291 1.40 10.42 7.81
CA VAL A 291 0.71 9.16 8.08
C VAL A 291 -0.58 9.07 7.24
N PRO A 292 -0.50 9.18 5.91
CA PRO A 292 -1.70 9.18 5.07
C PRO A 292 -2.38 7.82 5.09
N ALA A 293 -3.71 7.82 5.23
CA ALA A 293 -4.55 6.63 5.32
C ALA A 293 -6.03 7.02 5.16
N ASP A 294 -6.93 6.09 4.90
CA ASP A 294 -8.38 6.37 4.80
C ASP A 294 -9.02 6.31 6.19
N TYR A 295 -9.01 7.42 6.94
CA TYR A 295 -9.51 7.44 8.32
C TYR A 295 -11.01 7.70 8.42
N ASP A 296 -11.70 8.01 7.31
CA ASP A 296 -13.14 8.22 7.29
C ASP A 296 -13.94 7.20 6.47
N GLY A 297 -13.26 6.31 5.74
CA GLY A 297 -13.84 5.17 5.03
C GLY A 297 -14.47 5.56 3.69
N ASP A 298 -14.02 6.64 3.07
CA ASP A 298 -14.53 7.09 1.76
C ASP A 298 -13.78 6.50 0.57
N GLY A 299 -12.78 5.64 0.82
CA GLY A 299 -11.92 5.02 -0.18
C GLY A 299 -10.75 5.90 -0.60
N LYS A 300 -10.51 7.03 0.06
CA LYS A 300 -9.38 7.93 -0.23
C LYS A 300 -8.44 8.03 0.95
N ALA A 301 -7.16 8.15 0.66
CA ALA A 301 -6.18 8.53 1.65
C ALA A 301 -6.41 9.98 2.09
N ASP A 302 -6.52 10.18 3.40
CA ASP A 302 -6.55 11.47 4.05
C ASP A 302 -5.15 12.03 4.25
N ILE A 303 -5.07 13.36 4.28
CA ILE A 303 -3.84 14.04 4.67
C ILE A 303 -3.75 14.05 6.20
N ALA A 304 -2.77 13.34 6.75
CA ALA A 304 -2.61 13.21 8.20
C ALA A 304 -1.16 13.27 8.65
N VAL A 305 -0.95 13.80 9.86
CA VAL A 305 0.35 13.88 10.52
C VAL A 305 0.29 13.49 12.00
N PHE A 306 1.30 12.78 12.48
CA PHE A 306 1.58 12.62 13.91
C PHE A 306 2.65 13.63 14.36
N ARG A 307 2.36 14.40 15.40
CA ARG A 307 3.29 15.38 15.98
C ARG A 307 4.02 14.79 17.19
N PRO A 308 5.31 14.43 17.08
CA PRO A 308 6.03 13.79 18.18
C PRO A 308 6.14 14.67 19.42
N ALA A 309 6.26 15.99 19.24
CA ALA A 309 6.40 16.94 20.35
C ALA A 309 5.20 16.93 21.32
N THR A 310 4.00 16.58 20.83
CA THR A 310 2.76 16.61 21.62
C THR A 310 2.07 15.26 21.73
N GLY A 311 2.45 14.26 20.92
CA GLY A 311 1.74 12.99 20.83
C GLY A 311 0.34 13.12 20.22
N ILE A 312 0.12 14.14 19.37
CA ILE A 312 -1.19 14.42 18.77
C ILE A 312 -1.15 14.08 17.29
N TRP A 313 -2.19 13.39 16.85
CA TRP A 313 -2.52 13.17 15.45
C TRP A 313 -3.38 14.32 14.94
N TYR A 314 -3.06 14.84 13.77
CA TYR A 314 -3.86 15.81 13.05
C TYR A 314 -4.24 15.20 11.72
N LEU A 315 -5.55 15.12 11.45
CA LEU A 315 -6.09 14.51 10.24
C LEU A 315 -6.93 15.57 9.54
N GLN A 316 -6.75 15.69 8.23
CA GLN A 316 -7.69 16.36 7.33
C GLN A 316 -8.42 15.28 6.55
N ARG A 317 -9.54 14.82 7.10
CA ARG A 317 -10.34 13.76 6.50
C ARG A 317 -11.14 14.28 5.31
N SER A 318 -11.15 13.53 4.23
CA SER A 318 -11.64 13.91 2.90
C SER A 318 -13.12 14.30 2.94
N THR A 319 -13.95 13.59 3.71
CA THR A 319 -15.40 13.80 3.84
C THR A 319 -15.83 14.22 5.24
N GLU A 320 -15.12 13.78 6.29
CA GLU A 320 -15.44 14.09 7.68
C GLU A 320 -14.65 15.29 8.26
N GLY A 321 -13.76 15.90 7.49
CA GLY A 321 -13.03 17.11 7.86
C GLY A 321 -11.98 16.93 8.95
N PHE A 322 -11.59 18.04 9.60
CA PHE A 322 -10.45 18.08 10.51
C PHE A 322 -10.69 17.36 11.85
N LEU A 323 -9.70 16.58 12.28
CA LEU A 323 -9.63 15.95 13.60
C LEU A 323 -8.25 16.17 14.23
N ALA A 324 -8.22 16.47 15.53
CA ALA A 324 -7.00 16.47 16.34
C ALA A 324 -7.17 15.48 17.50
N GLN A 325 -6.43 14.37 17.45
CA GLN A 325 -6.58 13.24 18.37
C GLN A 325 -5.28 13.01 19.16
N PRO A 326 -5.26 13.28 20.48
CA PRO A 326 -4.14 12.88 21.32
C PRO A 326 -4.04 11.36 21.40
N PHE A 327 -2.96 10.79 20.89
CA PHE A 327 -2.71 9.36 20.93
C PHE A 327 -1.23 9.02 20.71
N GLY A 328 -0.54 8.61 21.78
CA GLY A 328 0.87 8.21 21.77
C GLY A 328 1.81 9.24 22.38
N PHE A 329 3.11 8.92 22.34
CA PHE A 329 4.21 9.75 22.84
C PHE A 329 5.21 10.06 21.73
N GLY A 330 6.08 11.06 21.93
CA GLY A 330 7.07 11.45 20.91
C GLY A 330 8.08 10.36 20.51
N SER A 331 8.32 9.39 21.39
CA SER A 331 9.15 8.21 21.11
C SER A 331 8.45 7.16 20.25
N ASP A 332 7.14 7.23 20.12
CA ASP A 332 6.36 6.22 19.42
C ASP A 332 6.50 6.38 17.89
N ILE A 333 6.36 5.27 17.19
CA ILE A 333 6.36 5.17 15.74
C ILE A 333 4.89 5.08 15.31
N PRO A 334 4.33 6.10 14.65
CA PRO A 334 2.94 6.05 14.20
C PRO A 334 2.79 5.08 13.03
N ILE A 335 1.59 4.52 12.84
CA ILE A 335 1.22 3.62 11.74
C ILE A 335 -0.06 4.16 11.08
N PRO A 336 -0.16 4.18 9.73
CA PRO A 336 0.85 3.72 8.79
C PRO A 336 2.04 4.66 8.75
N ASN A 337 3.24 4.09 8.84
CA ASN A 337 4.48 4.78 8.50
C ASN A 337 5.08 3.99 7.35
N VAL A 338 4.51 4.20 6.16
CA VAL A 338 4.85 3.53 4.89
C VAL A 338 6.33 3.74 4.50
N PHE A 339 7.06 4.57 5.25
CA PHE A 339 8.46 4.91 5.01
C PHE A 339 9.35 4.04 5.89
N VAL A 340 9.59 2.82 5.38
CA VAL A 340 10.70 2.00 5.85
C VAL A 340 12.00 2.79 5.63
N ARG A 341 12.79 2.86 6.70
CA ARG A 341 14.03 3.63 6.84
C ARG A 341 15.11 3.28 5.83
#